data_AF-A0A7Z8RTH3-F1
#
_entry.id   AF-A0A7Z8RTH3-F1
#
_cell.length_a   1.000
_cell.length_b   1.000
_cell.length_c   1.000
_cell.angle_alpha   90.00
_cell.angle_beta   90.00
_cell.angle_gamma   90.00
#
_symmetry.space_group_name_H-M   'P 1'
#
loop_
_entity.id
_entity.type
_entity.pdbx_description
1 polymer ?
#
loop_
_entity_poly.entity_id
_entity_poly.type
_entity_poly.pdbx_seq_one_letter_code
_entity_poly.pdbx_strand_id
1 'polypeptide(L)' 'MSSKESPEEKRERMRQSELKNNPTGSLNDGLNRVESGSPVDMTGGMNWKGTGILILVLVLGYIIYSYFFS' A
#
# COMPACT_ATOMS: atom_id res chain seq x y z
N MET A 1 35.87 23.01 22.10
CA MET A 1 35.30 21.68 22.45
C MET A 1 34.91 20.99 21.16
N SER A 2 35.58 19.90 20.81
CA SER A 2 35.22 19.09 19.63
C SER A 2 33.99 18.28 20.01
N SER A 3 32.84 18.60 19.41
CA SER A 3 31.62 17.80 19.53
C SER A 3 31.90 16.43 18.93
N LYS A 4 32.36 15.50 19.77
CA LYS A 4 32.50 14.09 19.43
C LYS A 4 31.08 13.55 19.29
N GLU A 5 30.64 13.31 18.06
CA GLU A 5 29.41 12.55 17.77
C GLU A 5 29.37 11.32 18.68
N SER A 6 28.21 11.07 19.31
CA SER A 6 28.00 9.86 20.09
C SER A 6 28.24 8.63 19.21
N PRO A 7 28.77 7.52 19.75
CA PRO A 7 28.86 6.25 19.01
C PRO A 7 27.53 5.83 18.37
N GLU A 8 26.40 6.24 18.96
CA GLU A 8 25.05 6.01 18.47
C GLU A 8 24.74 6.86 17.23
N GLU A 9 25.06 8.17 17.27
CA GLU A 9 24.89 9.06 16.12
C GLU A 9 25.73 8.61 14.92
N LYS A 10 26.95 8.13 15.17
CA LYS A 10 27.82 7.60 14.12
C LYS A 10 27.23 6.35 13.46
N ARG A 11 26.57 5.48 14.24
CA ARG A 11 25.87 4.29 13.72
C ARG A 11 24.62 4.67 12.94
N GLU A 12 23.83 5.60 13.46
CA GLU A 12 22.62 6.13 12.82
C GLU A 12 22.97 6.76 11.46
N ARG A 13 24.02 7.58 11.43
CA ARG A 13 24.52 8.22 10.19
C ARG A 13 24.99 7.20 9.16
N MET A 14 25.70 6.15 9.56
CA MET A 14 26.09 5.08 8.63
C MET A 14 24.85 4.38 8.06
N ARG A 15 23.86 4.06 8.90
CA ARG A 15 22.59 3.44 8.46
C ARG A 15 21.81 4.33 7.49
N GLN A 16 21.73 5.63 7.77
CA GLN A 16 21.11 6.60 6.86
C GLN A 16 21.90 6.74 5.55
N SER A 17 23.23 6.65 5.60
CA SER A 17 24.08 6.71 4.41
C SER A 17 23.88 5.47 3.54
N GLU A 18 23.70 4.28 4.11
CA GLU A 18 23.38 3.05 3.36
C GLU A 18 21.99 3.10 2.74
N LEU A 19 20.97 3.56 3.50
CA LEU A 19 19.61 3.75 2.99
C LEU A 19 19.56 4.76 1.82
N LYS A 20 20.35 5.83 1.90
CA LYS A 20 20.40 6.87 0.86
C LYS A 20 21.22 6.45 -0.37
N ASN A 21 22.25 5.62 -0.19
CA ASN A 21 23.06 5.08 -1.28
C ASN A 21 22.44 3.83 -1.94
N ASN A 22 21.49 3.16 -1.28
CA ASN A 22 20.71 2.06 -1.86
C ASN A 22 19.19 2.36 -1.83
N PRO A 23 18.73 3.38 -2.57
CA PRO A 23 17.31 3.69 -2.68
C PRO A 23 16.52 2.54 -3.30
N THR A 24 17.13 1.78 -4.20
CA THR A 24 16.50 0.67 -4.93
C THR A 24 16.12 -0.51 -4.02
N GLY A 25 16.92 -0.82 -2.99
CA GLY A 25 16.59 -1.88 -2.02
C GLY A 25 15.36 -1.56 -1.18
N SER A 26 15.26 -0.33 -0.66
CA SER A 26 14.11 0.16 0.11
C SER A 26 12.83 0.21 -0.74
N LEU A 27 12.95 0.64 -2.00
CA LEU A 27 11.83 0.66 -2.93
C LEU A 27 11.37 -0.75 -3.31
N ASN A 28 12.28 -1.70 -3.48
CA ASN A 28 11.93 -3.10 -3.71
C ASN A 28 11.20 -3.72 -2.51
N ASP A 29 11.59 -3.40 -1.28
CA ASP A 29 10.87 -3.87 -0.09
C ASP A 29 9.48 -3.24 0.01
N GLY A 30 9.35 -1.94 -0.32
CA GLY A 30 8.07 -1.25 -0.39
C GLY A 30 7.16 -1.79 -1.51
N LEU A 31 7.72 -2.08 -2.68
CA LEU A 31 7.00 -2.58 -3.84
C LEU A 31 6.60 -4.04 -3.65
N ASN A 32 7.50 -4.91 -3.17
CA ASN A 32 7.17 -6.29 -2.82
C ASN A 32 6.09 -6.33 -1.74
N ARG A 33 6.09 -5.40 -0.78
CA ARG A 33 5.03 -5.28 0.22
C ARG A 33 3.69 -4.85 -0.37
N VAL A 34 3.69 -4.06 -1.46
CA VAL A 34 2.48 -3.65 -2.19
C VAL A 34 1.99 -4.76 -3.13
N GLU A 35 2.90 -5.47 -3.81
CA GLU A 35 2.58 -6.64 -4.65
C GLU A 35 2.11 -7.84 -3.84
N SER A 36 2.67 -8.07 -2.66
CA SER A 36 2.21 -9.11 -1.72
C SER A 36 1.02 -8.66 -0.86
N GLY A 37 0.56 -7.41 -1.03
CA GLY A 37 -0.61 -6.87 -0.37
C GLY A 37 -1.84 -7.60 -0.90
N SER A 38 -2.31 -8.59 -0.14
CA SER A 38 -3.54 -9.33 -0.42
C SER A 38 -4.65 -8.36 -0.88
N PRO A 39 -5.50 -8.70 -1.87
CA PRO A 39 -6.68 -7.89 -2.20
C PRO A 39 -7.56 -7.61 -0.96
N VAL A 40 -7.40 -8.40 0.10
CA VAL A 40 -7.98 -8.20 1.43
C VAL A 40 -7.46 -6.91 2.11
N ASP A 41 -6.19 -6.54 1.95
CA ASP A 41 -5.59 -5.32 2.51
C ASP A 41 -6.03 -4.06 1.73
N MET A 42 -6.27 -4.19 0.41
CA MET A 42 -6.98 -3.17 -0.37
C MET A 42 -8.42 -2.99 0.10
N THR A 43 -9.13 -4.06 0.47
CA THR A 43 -10.49 -3.96 1.06
C THR A 43 -10.50 -3.63 2.55
N GLY A 44 -9.36 -3.74 3.24
CA GLY A 44 -9.20 -3.47 4.67
C GLY A 44 -9.03 -1.98 4.98
N GLY A 45 -8.35 -1.24 4.09
CA GLY A 45 -8.21 0.22 4.17
C GLY A 45 -9.19 1.03 3.31
N MET A 46 -9.64 0.48 2.18
CA MET A 46 -10.67 1.10 1.33
C MET A 46 -12.04 0.82 1.95
N ASN A 47 -12.95 1.80 1.91
CA ASN A 47 -14.34 1.62 2.34
C ASN A 47 -15.07 0.58 1.46
N TRP A 48 -14.81 -0.70 1.70
CA TRP A 48 -15.34 -1.86 0.98
C TRP A 48 -16.87 -1.91 0.97
N LYS A 49 -17.50 -1.22 1.93
CA LYS A 49 -18.95 -0.95 1.94
C LYS A 49 -19.42 -0.25 0.66
N GLY A 50 -18.66 0.72 0.15
CA GLY A 50 -18.96 1.41 -1.11
C GLY A 50 -18.87 0.49 -2.32
N THR A 51 -17.82 -0.33 -2.37
CA THR A 51 -17.64 -1.34 -3.42
C THR A 51 -18.77 -2.38 -3.40
N GLY A 52 -19.18 -2.84 -2.21
CA GLY A 52 -20.30 -3.78 -2.05
C GLY A 52 -21.63 -3.19 -2.53
N ILE A 53 -21.91 -1.92 -2.21
CA ILE A 53 -23.13 -1.23 -2.67
C ILE A 53 -23.11 -1.05 -4.19
N LEU A 54 -21.97 -0.66 -4.77
CA LEU A 54 -21.84 -0.49 -6.21
C LEU A 54 -22.10 -1.81 -6.96
N ILE A 55 -21.52 -2.92 -6.49
CA ILE A 55 -21.74 -4.25 -7.06
C ILE A 55 -23.22 -4.63 -6.96
N LEU A 56 -23.86 -4.39 -5.81
CA LEU A 56 -25.29 -4.69 -5.62
C LEU A 56 -26.17 -3.93 -6.63
N VAL A 57 -25.91 -2.63 -6.83
CA VAL A 57 -26.66 -1.81 -7.79
C VAL A 57 -26.48 -2.30 -9.22
N LEU A 58 -25.25 -2.66 -9.62
CA LEU A 58 -24.97 -3.18 -10.95
C LEU A 58 -25.68 -4.52 -11.20
N VAL A 59 -25.68 -5.41 -10.22
CA VAL A 59 -26.38 -6.71 -10.32
C VAL A 59 -27.89 -6.50 -10.43
N LEU A 60 -28.48 -5.67 -9.57
CA LEU A 60 -29.92 -5.38 -9.62
C LEU A 60 -30.32 -4.69 -10.93
N GLY A 61 -29.53 -3.72 -11.40
CA GLY A 61 -29.75 -3.07 -12.68
C GLY A 61 -29.67 -4.05 -13.85
N TYR A 62 -28.70 -4.97 -13.82
CA TYR A 62 -28.57 -6.03 -14.82
C TYR A 62 -29.77 -6.99 -14.82
N ILE A 63 -30.25 -7.40 -13.64
CA ILE A 63 -31.44 -8.26 -13.52
C ILE A 63 -32.67 -7.58 -14.12
N ILE A 64 -32.90 -6.30 -13.79
CA ILE A 64 -34.02 -5.53 -14.33
C ILE A 64 -33.87 -5.38 -15.84
N TYR A 65 -32.70 -4.99 -16.33
CA TYR A 65 -32.46 -4.84 -17.77
C TYR A 65 -32.70 -6.16 -18.51
N SER A 66 -32.16 -7.26 -18.01
CA SER A 66 -32.34 -8.59 -18.59
C SER A 66 -33.82 -8.99 -18.61
N TYR A 67 -34.59 -8.72 -17.55
CA TYR A 67 -36.00 -9.12 -17.49
C TYR A 67 -36.92 -8.30 -18.42
N PHE A 68 -36.55 -7.05 -18.73
CA PHE A 68 -37.38 -6.15 -19.54
C PHE A 68 -36.90 -5.99 -20.99
N PHE A 69 -35.61 -6.19 -21.27
CA PHE A 69 -35.00 -5.99 -22.59
C PHE A 69 -34.39 -7.26 -23.20
N SER A 70 -34.38 -8.40 -22.49
CA SER A 70 -34.06 -9.73 -23.04
C SER A 70 -35.29 -10.61 -23.11
#